data_AF-A0A5N5U8J6-F1
#
_entry.id   AF-A0A5N5U8J6-F1
#
_cell.length_a   1.000
_cell.length_b   1.000
_cell.length_c   1.000
_cell.angle_alpha   90.00
_cell.angle_beta   90.00
_cell.angle_gamma   90.00
#
_symmetry.space_group_name_H-M   'P 1'
#
loop_
_entity.id
_entity.type
_entity.pdbx_description
1 polymer ?
#
loop_
_entity_poly.entity_id
_entity_poly.type
_entity_poly.pdbx_seq_one_letter_code
_entity_poly.pdbx_strand_id
1 'polypeptide(L)'
;MADDNTTGGSTADMNVEEMELDELREEIRSIDHEIVQLIAQRTYVAESIAAVKREHDIPTTDETQEQAVMDRAGENAEQFDVDSNLVKAVFRLLIELNKVEQRESR
;
A
#
# COMPACT_ATOMS: atom_id res chain seq x y z
N MET A 1 36.49 -30.16 -0.36
CA MET A 1 35.31 -30.73 -1.06
C MET A 1 34.28 -30.95 0.02
N ALA A 2 33.11 -30.32 0.07
CA ALA A 2 32.32 -29.58 -0.89
C ALA A 2 31.55 -28.52 -0.06
N ASP A 3 31.67 -27.24 -0.40
CA ASP A 3 30.65 -26.45 -1.12
C ASP A 3 29.79 -25.65 -0.14
N ASP A 4 30.29 -24.49 0.26
CA ASP A 4 29.47 -23.40 0.80
C ASP A 4 29.19 -22.42 -0.34
N ASN A 5 28.02 -22.57 -0.96
CA ASN A 5 27.54 -21.65 -1.98
C ASN A 5 26.14 -21.19 -1.58
N THR A 6 26.08 -20.16 -0.73
CA THR A 6 24.87 -19.36 -0.55
C THR A 6 25.04 -18.07 -1.34
N THR A 7 24.84 -18.16 -2.66
CA THR A 7 24.55 -16.99 -3.51
C THR A 7 23.04 -16.92 -3.65
N GLY A 8 22.38 -16.29 -2.67
CA GLY A 8 20.99 -15.86 -2.74
C GLY A 8 20.98 -14.34 -2.87
N GLY A 9 20.60 -13.86 -4.05
CA GLY A 9 20.77 -12.47 -4.45
C GLY A 9 19.99 -11.45 -3.63
N SER A 10 20.48 -10.22 -3.67
CA SER A 10 19.64 -9.04 -3.56
C SER A 10 20.25 -7.95 -4.44
N THR A 11 19.56 -7.59 -5.52
CA THR A 11 19.90 -6.50 -6.44
C THR A 11 19.59 -5.12 -5.82
N ALA A 12 19.92 -4.92 -4.54
CA ALA A 12 19.60 -3.69 -3.81
C ALA A 12 20.80 -3.15 -3.04
N ASP A 13 22.01 -3.45 -3.50
CA ASP A 13 23.23 -2.77 -3.04
C ASP A 13 23.41 -1.50 -3.89
N MET A 14 22.47 -0.56 -3.78
CA MET A 14 22.79 0.83 -4.07
C MET A 14 23.38 1.37 -2.77
N ASN A 15 24.64 1.81 -2.81
CA ASN A 15 25.37 2.35 -1.66
C ASN A 15 24.67 3.61 -1.11
N VAL A 16 23.59 3.43 -0.34
CA VAL A 16 22.92 4.48 0.44
C VAL A 16 23.92 5.17 1.38
N GLU A 17 24.99 4.47 1.77
CA GLU A 17 26.08 4.97 2.61
C GLU A 17 27.00 6.00 1.92
N GLU A 18 26.99 6.08 0.58
CA GLU A 18 27.78 7.02 -0.21
C GLU A 18 26.95 8.22 -0.74
N MET A 19 25.63 8.18 -0.57
CA MET A 19 24.74 9.24 -1.07
C MET A 19 24.81 10.49 -0.20
N GLU A 20 24.92 11.64 -0.87
CA GLU A 20 24.82 12.92 -0.19
C GLU A 20 23.39 13.16 0.33
N LEU A 21 23.24 13.95 1.39
CA LEU A 21 21.93 14.23 2.00
C LEU A 21 20.87 14.72 1.01
N ASP A 22 21.28 15.44 -0.03
CA ASP A 22 20.37 15.95 -1.05
C ASP A 22 19.89 14.87 -2.02
N GLU A 23 20.71 13.84 -2.28
CA GLU A 23 20.31 12.68 -3.11
C GLU A 23 19.29 11.81 -2.37
N LEU A 24 19.54 11.53 -1.08
CA LEU A 24 18.58 10.81 -0.23
C LEU A 24 17.23 11.54 -0.13
N ARG A 25 17.26 12.87 -0.06
CA ARG A 25 16.03 13.68 -0.06
C ARG A 25 15.29 13.62 -1.39
N GLU A 26 16.00 13.55 -2.51
CA GLU A 26 15.36 13.40 -3.81
C GLU A 26 14.74 12.01 -3.98
N GLU A 27 15.39 10.97 -3.44
CA GLU A 27 14.81 9.63 -3.39
C GLU A 27 13.51 9.60 -2.58
N ILE A 28 13.47 10.22 -1.40
CA ILE A 28 12.22 10.35 -0.61
C ILE A 28 11.14 11.06 -1.42
N ARG A 29 11.46 12.14 -2.15
CA ARG A 29 10.46 12.84 -2.98
C ARG A 29 9.90 11.96 -4.09
N SER A 30 10.72 11.11 -4.69
CA SER A 30 10.27 10.15 -5.69
C SER A 30 9.31 9.13 -5.06
N ILE A 31 9.67 8.59 -3.90
CA ILE A 31 8.82 7.67 -3.14
C ILE A 31 7.49 8.34 -2.77
N ASP A 32 7.52 9.57 -2.25
CA ASP A 32 6.31 10.33 -1.91
C ASP A 32 5.40 10.52 -3.12
N HIS A 33 5.98 10.81 -4.29
CA HIS A 33 5.24 10.94 -5.54
C HIS A 33 4.57 9.62 -5.93
N GLU A 34 5.30 8.51 -5.86
CA GLU A 34 4.78 7.16 -6.15
C GLU A 34 3.67 6.76 -5.18
N ILE A 35 3.80 7.08 -3.88
CA ILE A 35 2.76 6.85 -2.88
C ILE A 35 1.46 7.57 -3.29
N VAL A 36 1.56 8.84 -3.68
CA VAL A 36 0.37 9.61 -4.13
C VAL A 36 -0.24 8.99 -5.39
N GLN A 37 0.56 8.57 -6.36
CA GLN A 37 0.06 7.88 -7.55
C GLN A 37 -0.66 6.58 -7.22
N LEU A 38 -0.08 5.76 -6.34
CA LEU A 38 -0.67 4.48 -5.90
C LEU A 38 -1.97 4.69 -5.13
N ILE A 39 -2.05 5.74 -4.31
CA ILE A 39 -3.30 6.12 -3.62
C ILE A 39 -4.38 6.46 -4.66
N ALA A 40 -4.07 7.30 -5.64
CA ALA A 40 -5.01 7.67 -6.69
C ALA A 40 -5.49 6.45 -7.49
N GLN A 41 -4.58 5.55 -7.86
CA GLN A 41 -4.92 4.31 -8.55
C GLN A 41 -5.82 3.42 -7.71
N ARG A 42 -5.54 3.28 -6.41
CA ARG A 42 -6.35 2.49 -5.48
C ARG A 42 -7.76 3.07 -5.34
N THR A 43 -7.88 4.40 -5.26
CA THR A 43 -9.18 5.09 -5.18
C THR A 43 -10.01 4.84 -6.44
N TYR A 44 -9.43 4.99 -7.64
CA TYR A 44 -10.12 4.70 -8.90
C TYR A 44 -10.66 3.26 -8.99
N VAL A 45 -9.86 2.28 -8.56
CA VAL A 45 -10.32 0.88 -8.52
C VAL A 45 -11.46 0.69 -7.52
N ALA A 46 -11.38 1.32 -6.35
CA ALA A 46 -12.44 1.25 -5.35
C ALA A 46 -13.76 1.90 -5.82
N GLU A 47 -13.68 3.02 -6.54
CA GLU A 47 -14.84 3.64 -7.20
C GLU A 47 -15.46 2.72 -8.26
N SER A 48 -14.61 2.08 -9.07
CA SER A 48 -15.06 1.12 -10.08
C SER A 48 -15.79 -0.07 -9.43
N ILE A 49 -15.27 -0.60 -8.32
CA ILE A 49 -15.95 -1.63 -7.53
C ILE A 49 -17.29 -1.13 -6.98
N ALA A 50 -17.35 0.10 -6.47
CA ALA A 50 -18.59 0.68 -5.98
C ALA A 50 -19.65 0.85 -7.09
N ALA A 51 -19.23 1.21 -8.31
CA ALA A 51 -20.12 1.27 -9.47
C ALA A 51 -20.70 -0.10 -9.81
N VAL A 52 -19.86 -1.15 -9.85
CA VAL A 52 -20.30 -2.54 -10.06
C VAL A 52 -21.26 -2.99 -8.95
N LYS A 53 -20.97 -2.68 -7.67
CA LYS A 53 -21.86 -3.00 -6.56
C LYS A 53 -23.23 -2.32 -6.70
N ARG A 54 -23.27 -1.05 -7.14
CA ARG A 54 -24.53 -0.33 -7.40
C ARG A 54 -25.33 -0.93 -8.56
N GLU A 55 -24.67 -1.33 -9.63
CA GLU A 55 -25.34 -1.97 -10.79
C GLU A 55 -25.99 -3.31 -10.42
N HIS A 56 -25.42 -4.02 -9.45
CA HIS A 56 -25.91 -5.32 -8.99
C HIS A 56 -26.70 -5.28 -7.68
N ASP A 57 -27.11 -4.10 -7.20
CA ASP A 57 -27.83 -3.92 -5.92
C ASP A 57 -27.10 -4.54 -4.70
N ILE A 58 -25.76 -4.61 -4.76
CA ILE A 58 -24.92 -5.12 -3.67
C ILE A 58 -24.62 -3.97 -2.69
N PRO A 59 -24.76 -4.17 -1.37
CA PRO A 59 -24.39 -3.17 -0.38
C PRO A 59 -22.92 -2.72 -0.53
N THR A 60 -22.68 -1.41 -0.48
CA THR A 60 -21.32 -0.87 -0.59
C THR A 60 -20.49 -1.10 0.68
N THR A 61 -21.14 -1.17 1.85
CA THR A 61 -20.50 -1.54 3.12
C THR A 61 -20.21 -3.03 3.15
N ASP A 62 -18.96 -3.40 3.45
CA ASP A 62 -18.48 -4.78 3.40
C ASP A 62 -17.39 -4.98 4.46
N GLU A 63 -17.82 -5.26 5.69
CA GLU A 63 -16.93 -5.41 6.85
C GLU A 63 -15.93 -6.56 6.67
N THR A 64 -16.34 -7.64 5.99
CA THR A 64 -15.46 -8.76 5.66
C THR A 64 -14.32 -8.31 4.75
N GLN A 65 -14.63 -7.52 3.71
CA GLN A 65 -13.61 -6.98 2.83
C GLN A 65 -12.71 -5.97 3.56
N GLU A 66 -13.25 -5.15 4.45
CA GLU A 66 -12.45 -4.23 5.27
C GLU A 66 -11.46 -4.99 6.16
N GLN A 67 -11.93 -6.05 6.84
CA GLN A 67 -11.06 -6.92 7.64
C GLN A 67 -9.96 -7.56 6.78
N ALA A 68 -10.31 -8.09 5.61
CA ALA A 68 -9.33 -8.69 4.69
C ALA A 68 -8.29 -7.68 4.18
N VAL A 69 -8.66 -6.41 4.01
CA VAL A 69 -7.70 -5.33 3.69
C VAL A 69 -6.76 -5.08 4.87
N MET A 70 -7.27 -5.09 6.09
CA MET A 70 -6.48 -4.87 7.32
C MET A 70 -5.54 -6.04 7.63
N ASP A 71 -5.96 -7.27 7.33
CA ASP A 71 -5.13 -8.47 7.48
C ASP A 71 -3.95 -8.42 6.53
N ARG A 72 -4.20 -8.16 5.22
CA ARG A 72 -3.13 -7.94 4.23
C ARG A 72 -2.20 -6.78 4.60
N ALA A 73 -2.72 -5.71 5.18
CA ALA A 73 -1.88 -4.59 5.64
C ALA A 73 -0.95 -5.01 6.78
N GLY A 74 -1.42 -5.90 7.67
CA GLY A 74 -0.59 -6.49 8.72
C GLY A 74 0.50 -7.42 8.17
N GLU A 75 0.13 -8.32 7.27
CA GLU A 75 1.06 -9.27 6.62
C GLU A 75 2.17 -8.53 5.86
N ASN A 76 1.82 -7.49 5.09
CA ASN A 76 2.83 -6.67 4.40
C ASN A 76 3.73 -5.93 5.39
N ALA A 77 3.18 -5.41 6.49
CA ALA A 77 3.99 -4.72 7.49
C ALA A 77 5.06 -5.64 8.10
N GLU A 78 4.68 -6.88 8.41
CA GLU A 78 5.61 -7.90 8.87
C GLU A 78 6.65 -8.26 7.81
N GLN A 79 6.25 -8.38 6.55
CA GLN A 79 7.16 -8.69 5.44
C GLN A 79 8.23 -7.63 5.19
N PHE A 80 7.90 -6.35 5.40
CA PHE A 80 8.80 -5.21 5.18
C PHE A 80 9.45 -4.70 6.48
N ASP A 81 9.33 -5.44 7.59
CA ASP A 81 9.89 -5.09 8.91
C ASP A 81 9.47 -3.68 9.40
N VAL A 82 8.22 -3.28 9.14
CA VAL A 82 7.64 -2.00 9.57
C VAL A 82 6.55 -2.20 10.63
N ASP A 83 6.28 -1.17 11.44
CA ASP A 83 5.27 -1.25 12.50
C ASP A 83 3.86 -1.54 11.93
N SER A 84 3.31 -2.70 12.28
CA SER A 84 2.00 -3.15 11.81
C SER A 84 0.86 -2.20 12.20
N ASN A 85 0.94 -1.54 13.35
CA ASN A 85 -0.09 -0.59 13.77
C ASN A 85 -0.07 0.68 12.92
N LEU A 86 1.12 1.17 12.57
CA LEU A 86 1.30 2.33 11.69
C LEU A 86 0.76 2.03 10.28
N VAL A 87 1.16 0.90 9.68
CA VAL A 87 0.65 0.50 8.36
C VAL A 87 -0.87 0.34 8.39
N LYS A 88 -1.41 -0.36 9.39
CA LYS A 88 -2.86 -0.49 9.59
C LYS A 88 -3.54 0.87 9.77
N ALA A 89 -2.92 1.86 10.41
CA ALA A 89 -3.48 3.21 10.52
C ALA A 89 -3.59 3.90 9.15
N VAL A 90 -2.57 3.80 8.30
CA VAL A 90 -2.62 4.31 6.92
C VAL A 90 -3.76 3.63 6.14
N PHE A 91 -3.87 2.30 6.23
CA PHE A 91 -4.93 1.57 5.53
C PHE A 91 -6.34 1.92 6.02
N ARG A 92 -6.53 2.24 7.31
CA ARG A 92 -7.80 2.78 7.81
C ARG A 92 -8.17 4.09 7.11
N LEU A 93 -7.21 5.01 6.97
CA LEU A 93 -7.44 6.28 6.25
C LEU A 93 -7.82 6.02 4.78
N LEU A 94 -7.17 5.06 4.12
CA LEU A 94 -7.47 4.70 2.73
C LEU A 94 -8.84 4.01 2.56
N ILE A 95 -9.32 3.29 3.57
CA ILE A 95 -10.68 2.74 3.59
C ILE A 95 -11.69 3.87 3.78
N GLU A 96 -11.44 4.76 4.74
CA GLU A 96 -12.35 5.88 5.03
C GLU A 96 -12.46 6.87 3.86
N LEU A 97 -11.34 7.18 3.17
CA LEU A 97 -11.36 7.99 1.95
C LEU A 97 -12.38 7.44 0.94
N ASN A 98 -12.33 6.14 0.65
CA ASN A 98 -13.26 5.52 -0.28
C ASN A 98 -14.70 5.50 0.21
N LYS A 99 -14.93 5.41 1.53
CA LYS A 99 -16.30 5.47 2.10
C LYS A 99 -16.91 6.86 1.95
N VAL A 100 -16.11 7.93 2.08
CA VAL A 100 -16.60 9.31 1.88
C VAL A 100 -17.01 9.51 0.43
N GLU A 101 -16.14 9.17 -0.53
CA GLU A 101 -16.43 9.28 -1.98
C GLU A 101 -17.68 8.48 -2.39
N GLN A 102 -17.88 7.30 -1.80
CA GLN A 102 -19.09 6.49 -2.02
C GLN A 102 -20.37 7.11 -1.44
N ARG A 103 -20.28 7.96 -0.41
CA ARG A 103 -21.45 8.65 0.15
C ARG A 103 -21.83 9.87 -0.68
N GLU A 104 -20.85 10.55 -1.26
CA GLU A 104 -21.06 11.73 -2.10
C GLU A 104 -21.60 11.38 -3.50
N SER A 105 -21.32 10.16 -3.99
CA SER A 105 -21.77 9.65 -5.29
C SER A 105 -23.11 8.88 -5.26
N ARG A 106 -23.80 8.85 -4.12
CA ARG A 106 -25.18 8.33 -3.96
C ARG A 106 -26.21 9.41 -4.24
#